data_AF-A0A4Y2I2W3-F1
#
_entry.id   AF-A0A4Y2I2W3-F1
#
_cell.length_a   1.000
_cell.length_b   1.000
_cell.length_c   1.000
_cell.angle_alpha   90.00
_cell.angle_beta   90.00
_cell.angle_gamma   90.00
#
_symmetry.space_group_name_H-M   'P 1'
#
loop_
_entity.id
_entity.type
_entity.pdbx_description
1 polymer ?
#
loop_
_entity_poly.entity_id
_entity_poly.type
_entity_poly.pdbx_seq_one_letter_code
_entity_poly.pdbx_strand_id
1 'polypeptide(L)'
;MDNALIQVKGSKHAVLFPPTDALNLYLNGDKSEVLDIENPDFDRFPRFRNVSWHECCLLPGDVLHIPGKYPLSKYIGDLDTSGSLD
;
A
#
# COMPACT_ATOMS: atom_id res chain seq x y z
N MET A 1 -0.47 -14.53 10.30
CA MET A 1 -1.56 -14.12 11.22
C MET A 1 -2.40 -13.14 10.43
N ASP A 2 -3.72 -13.32 10.36
CA ASP A 2 -4.60 -12.43 9.60
C ASP A 2 -4.80 -11.13 10.37
N ASN A 3 -4.72 -10.00 9.66
CA ASN A 3 -4.90 -8.67 10.25
C ASN A 3 -6.19 -8.06 9.72
N ALA A 4 -6.90 -7.33 10.58
CA ALA A 4 -8.01 -6.49 10.17
C ALA A 4 -7.67 -5.05 10.51
N LEU A 5 -7.71 -4.18 9.50
CA LEU A 5 -7.57 -2.74 9.70
C LEU A 5 -8.97 -2.13 9.70
N ILE A 6 -9.34 -1.50 10.81
CA ILE A 6 -10.62 -0.82 10.97
C ILE A 6 -10.34 0.68 10.92
N GLN A 7 -11.00 1.39 10.00
CA GLN A 7 -10.85 2.83 9.87
C GLN A 7 -11.93 3.53 10.71
N VAL A 8 -11.53 4.14 11.81
CA VAL A 8 -12.47 4.77 12.77
C VAL A 8 -12.70 6.25 12.47
N LYS A 9 -11.67 6.97 11.97
CA LYS A 9 -11.73 8.41 11.68
C LYS A 9 -10.77 8.74 10.54
N GLY A 10 -11.14 9.67 9.67
CA GLY A 10 -10.34 10.07 8.50
C GLY A 10 -10.44 9.06 7.36
N SER A 11 -9.86 9.39 6.21
CA SER A 11 -9.75 8.49 5.07
C SER A 11 -8.35 7.87 5.04
N LYS A 12 -8.21 6.66 4.51
CA LYS A 12 -6.89 6.03 4.36
C LYS A 12 -6.77 5.35 3.02
N HIS A 13 -5.72 5.68 2.28
CA HIS A 13 -5.40 4.97 1.06
C HIS A 13 -4.46 3.81 1.39
N ALA A 14 -4.95 2.59 1.18
CA ALA A 14 -4.21 1.36 1.44
C ALA A 14 -3.84 0.71 0.10
N VAL A 15 -2.56 0.35 -0.03
CA VAL A 15 -2.05 -0.41 -1.18
C VAL A 15 -1.53 -1.76 -0.68
N LEU A 16 -2.07 -2.82 -1.28
CA LEU A 16 -1.79 -4.21 -0.96
C LEU A 16 -1.10 -4.87 -2.15
N PHE A 17 -0.02 -5.58 -1.85
CA PHE A 17 0.70 -6.36 -2.86
C PHE A 17 0.52 -7.85 -2.57
N PRO A 18 0.26 -8.67 -3.61
CA PRO A 18 0.07 -10.09 -3.42
C PRO A 18 1.39 -10.74 -2.99
N PRO A 19 1.34 -11.79 -2.13
CA PRO A 19 2.53 -12.53 -1.72
C PRO A 19 3.34 -13.10 -2.88
N THR A 20 2.68 -13.39 -4.01
CA THR A 20 3.35 -13.88 -5.23
C THR A 20 4.34 -12.88 -5.81
N ASP A 21 4.08 -11.58 -5.61
CA ASP A 21 4.93 -10.51 -6.10
C ASP A 21 5.91 -9.99 -5.04
N ALA A 22 5.91 -10.56 -3.83
CA ALA A 22 6.79 -10.14 -2.73
C ALA A 22 8.28 -10.10 -3.13
N LEU A 23 8.71 -11.04 -3.97
CA LEU A 23 10.09 -11.12 -4.49
C LEU A 23 10.44 -9.99 -5.49
N ASN A 24 9.42 -9.36 -6.07
CA ASN A 24 9.55 -8.26 -7.02
C ASN A 24 9.44 -6.89 -6.33
N LEU A 25 9.11 -6.85 -5.04
CA LEU A 25 9.01 -5.62 -4.23
C LEU A 25 10.35 -5.16 -3.63
N TYR A 26 11.44 -5.87 -3.89
CA TYR A 26 12.77 -5.53 -3.36
C TYR A 26 12.70 -5.24 -1.85
N LEU A 27 12.23 -6.23 -1.09
CA LEU A 27 12.05 -6.11 0.36
C LEU A 27 13.40 -6.18 1.08
N ASN A 28 13.66 -5.20 1.94
CA ASN A 28 14.78 -5.18 2.87
C ASN A 28 14.22 -5.26 4.30
N GLY A 29 14.19 -6.48 4.85
CA GLY A 29 13.43 -6.79 6.06
C GLY A 29 11.92 -6.70 5.79
N ASP A 30 11.22 -5.89 6.59
CA ASP A 30 9.76 -5.69 6.48
C ASP A 30 9.35 -4.52 5.56
N LYS A 31 10.32 -3.84 4.92
CA LYS A 31 10.06 -2.63 4.12
C LYS A 31 10.51 -2.83 2.67
N SER A 32 9.77 -2.26 1.72
CA SER A 32 10.17 -2.21 0.32
C SER A 32 11.19 -1.08 0.09
N GLU A 33 12.21 -1.35 -0.73
CA GLU A 33 13.13 -0.32 -1.23
C GLU A 33 12.48 0.61 -2.26
N VAL A 34 11.33 0.22 -2.81
CA VAL A 34 10.54 1.04 -3.73
C VAL A 34 9.72 2.05 -2.92
N LEU A 35 10.28 3.25 -2.78
CA LEU A 35 9.66 4.33 -2.01
C LEU A 35 8.49 4.97 -2.76
N ASP A 36 8.55 5.03 -4.09
CA ASP A 36 7.52 5.61 -4.94
C ASP A 36 6.90 4.52 -5.83
N ILE A 37 5.61 4.25 -5.61
CA ILE A 37 4.83 3.24 -6.34
C ILE A 37 4.18 3.87 -7.57
N GLU A 38 3.90 5.17 -7.53
CA GLU A 38 3.28 5.92 -8.63
C GLU A 38 4.30 6.22 -9.72
N ASN A 39 5.56 6.48 -9.33
CA ASN A 39 6.68 6.66 -10.24
C ASN A 39 7.93 5.87 -9.80
N PRO A 40 7.93 4.54 -9.91
CA PRO A 40 9.05 3.70 -9.51
C PRO A 40 10.24 3.87 -10.45
N ASP A 41 11.45 3.89 -9.87
CA ASP A 41 12.70 3.87 -10.63
C ASP A 41 12.92 2.47 -11.25
N PHE A 42 12.52 2.31 -12.52
CA PHE A 42 12.65 1.04 -13.23
C PHE A 42 14.10 0.68 -13.60
N ASP A 43 15.04 1.62 -13.59
CA ASP A 43 16.46 1.32 -13.79
C ASP A 43 17.02 0.61 -12.56
N ARG A 44 16.60 1.02 -11.36
CA ARG A 44 16.96 0.37 -10.09
C ARG A 44 16.10 -0.85 -9.77
N PHE A 45 14.82 -0.81 -10.13
CA PHE A 45 13.83 -1.83 -9.77
C PHE A 45 13.10 -2.40 -11.01
N PRO A 46 13.81 -3.02 -11.96
CA PRO A 46 13.22 -3.48 -13.22
C PRO A 46 12.10 -4.52 -13.03
N ARG A 47 12.14 -5.31 -11.95
CA ARG A 47 11.10 -6.32 -11.65
C ARG A 47 9.78 -5.70 -11.20
N PHE A 48 9.79 -4.44 -10.75
CA PHE A 48 8.59 -3.75 -10.30
C PHE A 48 7.58 -3.54 -11.43
N ARG A 49 8.03 -3.57 -12.70
CA ARG A 49 7.17 -3.48 -13.88
C ARG A 49 6.13 -4.60 -13.98
N ASN A 50 6.41 -5.76 -13.41
CA ASN A 50 5.51 -6.92 -13.45
C ASN A 50 4.73 -7.12 -12.15
N VAL A 51 4.83 -6.17 -11.21
CA VAL A 51 4.12 -6.23 -9.94
C VAL A 51 2.69 -5.78 -10.13
N SER A 52 1.74 -6.57 -9.66
CA SER A 52 0.35 -6.15 -9.53
C SER A 52 0.09 -5.69 -8.11
N TRP A 53 -0.68 -4.61 -7.93
CA TRP A 53 -1.14 -4.17 -6.61
C TRP A 53 -2.63 -3.90 -6.62
N HIS A 54 -3.22 -3.98 -5.42
CA HIS A 54 -4.59 -3.62 -5.16
C HIS A 54 -4.60 -2.39 -4.28
N GLU A 55 -5.33 -1.36 -4.72
CA GLU A 55 -5.51 -0.14 -3.96
C GLU A 55 -6.97 -0.01 -3.49
N CYS A 56 -7.16 0.52 -2.29
CA CYS A 56 -8.48 0.82 -1.77
C CYS A 56 -8.44 2.04 -0.85
N CYS A 57 -9.48 2.86 -0.92
CA CYS A 57 -9.71 3.96 0.02
C CYS A 57 -10.64 3.46 1.12
N LEU A 58 -10.16 3.50 2.36
CA LEU A 58 -10.95 3.19 3.55
C LEU A 58 -11.54 4.47 4.09
N LEU A 59 -12.87 4.48 4.24
CA LEU A 59 -13.61 5.55 4.87
C LEU A 59 -13.94 5.20 6.33
N PRO A 60 -14.35 6.18 7.16
CA PRO A 60 -14.78 5.90 8.52
C PRO A 60 -15.93 4.87 8.55
N GLY A 61 -15.71 3.75 9.24
CA GLY A 61 -16.63 2.62 9.31
C GLY A 61 -16.21 1.42 8.46
N ASP A 62 -15.27 1.58 7.52
CA ASP A 62 -14.79 0.48 6.68
C ASP A 62 -13.81 -0.42 7.42
N VAL A 63 -13.82 -1.69 7.02
CA VAL A 63 -12.92 -2.72 7.54
C VAL A 63 -12.19 -3.36 6.38
N LEU A 64 -10.86 -3.24 6.38
CA LEU A 64 -9.98 -3.94 5.45
C LEU A 64 -9.50 -5.24 6.08
N HIS A 65 -9.88 -6.36 5.47
CA HIS A 65 -9.33 -7.66 5.83
C HIS A 65 -8.01 -7.90 5.08
N ILE A 66 -6.92 -8.10 5.82
CA ILE A 66 -5.58 -8.37 5.30
C ILE A 66 -5.25 -9.85 5.59
N PRO A 67 -5.26 -10.71 4.57
CA PRO A 67 -4.87 -12.11 4.74
C PRO A 67 -3.42 -12.18 5.18
N GLY A 68 -3.09 -13.07 6.12
CA GLY A 68 -1.80 -13.09 6.82
C GLY A 68 -0.53 -13.38 6.02
N LYS A 69 -0.58 -13.26 4.68
CA LYS A 69 0.54 -13.44 3.75
C LYS A 69 0.83 -12.21 2.88
N TYR A 70 0.03 -11.15 2.93
CA TYR A 70 0.25 -10.00 2.06
C TYR A 70 1.39 -9.13 2.63
N PRO A 71 2.51 -8.92 1.89
CA PRO A 71 3.51 -7.92 2.24
C PRO A 71 2.84 -6.54 2.14
N LEU A 72 2.53 -5.98 3.29
CA LEU A 72 1.82 -4.72 3.36
C LEU A 72 2.83 -3.60 3.24
N SER A 73 3.02 -3.08 2.03
CA SER A 73 4.18 -2.23 1.75
C SER A 73 3.92 -0.74 1.91
N LYS A 74 2.66 -0.26 1.95
CA LYS A 74 2.42 1.16 2.19
C LYS A 74 1.00 1.49 2.65
N TYR A 75 0.92 2.20 3.77
CA TYR A 75 -0.24 3.01 4.16
C TYR A 75 0.07 4.45 3.76
N ILE A 76 -0.67 4.99 2.79
CA ILE A 76 -0.58 6.42 2.46
C ILE A 76 -1.64 7.11 3.31
N GLY A 77 -1.17 7.81 4.35
CA GLY A 77 -2.00 8.47 5.35
C GLY A 77 -2.82 9.62 4.77
N ASP A 78 -4.02 9.80 5.34
CA ASP A 78 -5.05 10.81 5.13
C ASP A 78 -5.09 11.49 3.75
N LEU A 79 -6.05 11.04 2.94
CA LEU A 79 -6.62 11.83 1.83
C LEU A 79 -7.59 12.87 2.43
N ASP A 80 -7.12 13.66 3.38
CA ASP A 80 -7.80 14.86 3.87
C ASP A 80 -6.86 16.05 3.71
N THR A 81 -6.48 16.26 2.45
CA THR A 81 -6.16 17.61 1.97
C THR A 81 -7.41 18.10 1.24
N SER A 82 -8.46 18.37 2.00
CA SER A 82 -9.32 19.51 1.69
C SER A 82 -8.50 20.79 1.89
N GLY A 83 -7.52 20.99 1.00
CA GLY A 83 -6.97 22.29 0.69
C GLY A 83 -8.02 23.07 -0.08
N SER A 84 -9.11 23.43 0.59
CA SER A 84 -9.87 24.61 0.21
C SER A 84 -8.98 25.80 0.52
N LEU A 85 -8.14 26.19 -0.44
CA LEU A 85 -7.73 27.59 -0.54
C LEU A 85 -8.94 28.35 -1.09
N ASP A 86 -9.21 29.50 -0.49
CA ASP A 86 -10.34 30.41 -0.74
C ASP A 86 -10.79 30.55 -2.20
#